data_AF-A0A966WSM2-F1
#
_entry.id   AF-A0A966WSM2-F1
#
_cell.length_a   1.000
_cell.length_b   1.000
_cell.length_c   1.000
_cell.angle_alpha   90.00
_cell.angle_beta   90.00
_cell.angle_gamma   90.00
#
_symmetry.space_group_name_H-M   'P 1'
#
loop_
_entity.id
_entity.type
_entity.pdbx_description
1 polymer ?
#
loop_
_entity_poly.entity_id
_entity_poly.type
_entity_poly.pdbx_seq_one_letter_code
_entity_poly.pdbx_strand_id
1 'polypeptide(L)'
;MFSRLARAIFGSANDRALKRHEARVPRINALESGLAGMDDEALRARVQAIRVELAAGTELDSVLEEVFAIVREGAKRALGMRHFDV
;
A
#
# COMPACT_ATOMS: atom_id res chain seq x y z
N MET A 1 -8.30 -17.17 33.67
CA MET A 1 -7.57 -18.09 32.78
C MET A 1 -8.24 -18.25 31.41
N PHE A 2 -9.56 -18.47 31.33
CA PHE A 2 -10.31 -18.57 30.06
C PHE A 2 -10.12 -17.38 29.08
N SER A 3 -10.06 -16.15 29.58
CA SER A 3 -9.87 -14.94 28.76
C SER A 3 -8.50 -14.86 28.07
N ARG A 4 -7.44 -15.42 28.67
CA ARG A 4 -6.10 -15.47 28.05
C ARG A 4 -6.05 -16.51 26.94
N LEU A 5 -6.74 -17.64 27.13
CA LEU A 5 -6.85 -18.69 26.12
C LEU A 5 -7.68 -18.24 24.91
N ALA A 6 -8.81 -17.54 25.15
CA ALA A 6 -9.62 -16.97 24.07
C ALA A 6 -8.87 -15.90 23.26
N ARG A 7 -8.09 -15.02 23.91
CA ARG A 7 -7.25 -14.04 23.21
C ARG A 7 -6.09 -14.71 22.44
N ALA A 8 -5.53 -15.80 22.95
CA ALA A 8 -4.49 -16.55 22.24
C ALA A 8 -5.03 -17.25 20.97
N ILE A 9 -6.29 -17.68 20.97
CA ILE A 9 -6.92 -18.37 19.83
C ILE A 9 -7.51 -17.39 18.80
N PHE A 10 -8.19 -16.32 19.24
CA PHE A 10 -8.90 -15.39 18.34
C PHE A 10 -8.14 -14.09 18.05
N GLY A 11 -6.99 -13.87 18.71
CA GLY A 11 -6.25 -12.62 18.68
C GLY A 11 -7.01 -11.46 19.31
N SER A 12 -6.33 -10.33 19.43
CA SER A 12 -6.92 -9.05 19.79
C SER A 12 -7.56 -8.34 18.59
N ALA A 13 -8.37 -7.30 18.84
CA ALA A 13 -8.87 -6.45 17.77
C ALA A 13 -7.72 -5.76 17.00
N ASN A 14 -6.64 -5.42 17.71
CA ASN A 14 -5.42 -4.87 17.11
C ASN A 14 -4.74 -5.92 16.23
N ASP A 15 -4.63 -7.17 16.67
CA ASP A 15 -4.00 -8.23 15.88
C ASP A 15 -4.75 -8.46 14.57
N ARG A 16 -6.10 -8.36 14.60
CA ARG A 16 -6.92 -8.45 13.38
C ARG A 16 -6.75 -7.23 12.47
N ALA A 17 -6.62 -6.03 13.03
CA ALA A 17 -6.35 -4.83 12.25
C ALA A 17 -4.96 -4.90 11.59
N LEU A 18 -3.94 -5.27 12.37
CA LEU A 18 -2.57 -5.43 11.90
C LEU A 18 -2.49 -6.45 10.76
N LYS A 19 -3.11 -7.63 10.92
CA LYS A 19 -3.17 -8.64 9.84
C LYS A 19 -3.76 -8.12 8.53
N ARG A 20 -4.75 -7.21 8.58
CA ARG A 20 -5.32 -6.61 7.37
C ARG A 20 -4.33 -5.69 6.67
N HIS A 21 -3.55 -4.93 7.43
CA HIS A 21 -2.51 -4.05 6.88
C HIS A 21 -1.31 -4.87 6.36
N GLU A 22 -0.83 -5.83 7.14
CA GLU A 22 0.25 -6.75 6.75
C GLU A 22 -0.09 -7.49 5.44
N ALA A 23 -1.35 -7.89 5.24
CA ALA A 23 -1.78 -8.56 4.03
C ALA A 23 -1.69 -7.69 2.76
N ARG A 24 -1.67 -6.35 2.87
CA ARG A 24 -1.50 -5.42 1.74
C ARG A 24 -0.04 -5.27 1.31
N VAL A 25 0.90 -5.39 2.26
CA VAL A 25 2.33 -5.14 2.01
C VAL A 25 2.87 -5.96 0.83
N PRO A 26 2.66 -7.29 0.73
CA PRO A 26 3.14 -8.06 -0.41
C PRO A 26 2.55 -7.61 -1.76
N ARG A 27 1.28 -7.14 -1.76
CA ARG A 27 0.62 -6.66 -2.97
C ARG A 27 1.21 -5.33 -3.44
N ILE A 28 1.50 -4.43 -2.51
CA ILE A 28 2.22 -3.18 -2.78
C ILE A 28 3.63 -3.48 -3.31
N ASN A 29 4.37 -4.38 -2.66
CA ASN A 29 5.73 -4.75 -3.06
C ASN A 29 5.78 -5.34 -4.47
N ALA A 30 4.76 -6.11 -4.86
CA ALA A 30 4.70 -6.72 -6.19
C ALA A 30 4.66 -5.70 -7.33
N LEU A 31 4.10 -4.50 -7.08
CA LEU A 31 4.00 -3.42 -8.07
C LEU A 31 5.33 -2.68 -8.30
N GLU A 32 6.29 -2.77 -7.37
CA GLU A 32 7.54 -2.01 -7.43
C GLU A 32 8.36 -2.28 -8.70
N SER A 33 8.44 -3.53 -9.13
CA SER A 33 9.21 -3.91 -10.32
C SER A 33 8.69 -3.23 -11.59
N GLY A 34 7.36 -3.11 -11.72
CA GLY A 34 6.72 -2.43 -12.85
C GLY A 34 6.95 -0.92 -12.82
N LEU A 35 6.84 -0.30 -11.64
CA LEU A 35 7.03 1.14 -11.46
C LEU A 35 8.50 1.56 -11.60
N ALA A 36 9.45 0.72 -11.18
CA ALA A 36 10.88 0.97 -11.33
C ALA A 36 11.30 1.06 -12.81
N GLY A 37 10.56 0.39 -13.71
CA GLY A 37 10.78 0.47 -15.16
C GLY A 37 10.18 1.71 -15.83
N MET A 38 9.33 2.47 -15.14
CA MET A 38 8.70 3.69 -15.68
C MET A 38 9.64 4.89 -15.53
N ASP A 39 9.62 5.80 -16.51
CA ASP A 39 10.23 7.11 -16.33
C ASP A 39 9.38 8.03 -15.44
N ASP A 40 9.93 9.20 -15.09
CA ASP A 40 9.26 10.14 -14.20
C ASP A 40 7.97 10.72 -14.80
N GLU A 41 7.90 10.85 -16.13
CA GLU A 41 6.73 11.41 -16.80
C GLU A 41 5.57 10.41 -16.81
N ALA A 42 5.86 9.14 -17.08
CA ALA A 42 4.90 8.05 -16.97
C ALA A 42 4.35 7.91 -15.55
N LEU A 43 5.19 8.02 -14.52
CA LEU A 43 4.74 8.01 -13.12
C LEU A 43 3.81 9.20 -12.81
N ARG A 44 4.17 10.42 -13.24
CA ARG A 44 3.31 11.60 -13.06
C ARG A 44 1.98 11.45 -13.79
N ALA A 45 2.01 10.95 -15.03
CA ALA A 45 0.80 10.70 -15.82
C ALA A 45 -0.12 9.69 -15.13
N ARG A 46 0.43 8.61 -14.55
CA ARG A 46 -0.37 7.62 -13.82
C ARG A 46 -1.03 8.23 -12.58
N VAL A 47 -0.34 9.09 -11.84
CA VAL A 47 -0.94 9.81 -10.70
C VAL A 47 -2.10 10.72 -11.15
N GLN A 48 -1.97 11.39 -12.29
CA GLN A 48 -3.06 12.20 -12.83
C GLN A 48 -4.26 11.35 -13.24
N ALA A 49 -4.02 10.19 -13.88
CA ALA A 49 -5.09 9.25 -14.22
C ALA A 49 -5.85 8.78 -12.97
N ILE A 50 -5.16 8.39 -11.90
CA ILE A 50 -5.79 7.97 -10.63
C ILE A 50 -6.65 9.11 -10.05
N ARG A 51 -6.19 10.37 -10.12
CA ARG A 51 -7.00 11.52 -9.66
C ARG A 51 -8.30 11.67 -10.44
N VAL A 52 -8.26 11.44 -11.75
CA VAL A 52 -9.45 11.46 -12.62
C VAL A 52 -10.38 10.30 -12.29
N GLU A 53 -9.85 9.09 -12.11
CA GLU A 53 -10.62 7.90 -11.71
C GLU A 53 -11.35 8.12 -10.37
N LEU A 54 -10.65 8.67 -9.37
CA LEU A 54 -11.24 9.01 -8.06
C LEU A 54 -12.33 10.08 -8.18
N ALA A 55 -12.11 11.11 -9.01
CA ALA A 55 -13.11 12.14 -9.27
C ALA A 55 -14.36 11.58 -9.99
N ALA A 56 -14.19 10.51 -10.77
CA ALA A 56 -15.27 9.79 -11.44
C ALA A 56 -16.02 8.80 -10.52
N GLY A 57 -15.62 8.67 -9.26
CA GLY A 57 -16.29 7.84 -8.26
C GLY A 57 -15.63 6.47 -8.00
N THR A 58 -14.40 6.25 -8.48
CA THR A 58 -13.64 5.06 -8.07
C THR A 58 -13.40 5.07 -6.56
N GLU A 59 -13.62 3.92 -5.91
CA GLU A 59 -13.40 3.74 -4.48
C GLU A 59 -11.93 3.93 -4.10
N LEU A 60 -11.67 4.73 -3.07
CA LEU A 60 -10.31 5.06 -2.64
C LEU A 60 -9.49 3.81 -2.27
N ASP A 61 -10.14 2.81 -1.68
CA ASP A 61 -9.46 1.57 -1.26
C ASP A 61 -8.96 0.73 -2.45
N SER A 62 -9.58 0.90 -3.64
CA SER A 62 -9.20 0.15 -4.85
C SER A 62 -7.87 0.61 -5.46
N VAL A 63 -7.51 1.88 -5.27
CA VAL A 63 -6.25 2.46 -5.78
C VAL A 63 -5.15 2.52 -4.71
N LEU A 64 -5.47 2.15 -3.47
CA LEU A 64 -4.59 2.34 -2.31
C LEU A 64 -3.23 1.65 -2.49
N GLU A 65 -3.24 0.40 -2.96
CA GLU A 65 -2.00 -0.39 -3.11
C GLU A 65 -1.09 0.19 -4.19
N GLU A 66 -1.66 0.63 -5.30
CA GLU A 66 -0.92 1.27 -6.39
C GLU A 66 -0.37 2.64 -5.98
N VAL A 67 -1.19 3.48 -5.33
CA VAL A 67 -0.76 4.80 -4.86
C VAL A 67 0.40 4.67 -3.87
N PHE A 68 0.34 3.70 -2.94
CA PHE A 68 1.44 3.45 -2.01
C PHE A 68 2.72 3.02 -2.72
N ALA A 69 2.62 2.16 -3.74
CA ALA A 69 3.78 1.75 -4.54
C ALA A 69 4.39 2.94 -5.30
N ILE A 70 3.56 3.82 -5.89
CA ILE A 70 4.01 5.03 -6.58
C ILE A 70 4.70 6.00 -5.61
N VAL A 71 4.12 6.25 -4.43
CA VAL A 71 4.73 7.11 -3.40
C VAL A 71 6.07 6.55 -2.94
N ARG A 72 6.15 5.23 -2.78
CA ARG A 72 7.40 4.55 -2.40
C ARG A 72 8.49 4.72 -3.46
N GLU A 73 8.15 4.50 -4.73
CA GLU A 73 9.08 4.72 -5.85
C GLU A 73 9.48 6.20 -5.97
N GLY A 74 8.54 7.13 -5.79
CA GLY A 74 8.80 8.56 -5.77
C GLY A 74 9.78 8.97 -4.66
N ALA A 75 9.62 8.44 -3.44
CA ALA A 75 10.55 8.69 -2.34
C ALA A 75 11.94 8.08 -2.58
N LYS A 76 12.00 6.89 -3.20
CA LYS A 76 13.27 6.26 -3.59
C LYS A 76 14.03 7.15 -4.60
N ARG A 77 13.34 7.73 -5.59
CA ARG A 77 13.95 8.63 -6.58
C ARG A 77 14.34 9.98 -6.00
N ALA A 78 13.43 10.61 -5.25
CA ALA A 78 13.62 11.97 -4.76
C ALA A 78 14.55 12.07 -3.54
N LEU A 79 14.51 11.06 -2.66
CA LEU A 79 15.19 11.08 -1.36
C LEU A 79 16.23 9.97 -1.20
N GLY A 80 16.33 9.03 -2.15
CA GLY A 80 17.19 7.86 -2.01
C GLY A 80 16.71 6.86 -0.94
N MET A 81 15.47 6.99 -0.46
CA MET A 81 14.93 6.20 0.65
C MET A 81 13.71 5.39 0.21
N ARG A 82 13.78 4.07 0.35
CA ARG A 82 12.61 3.20 0.21
C ARG A 82 11.92 3.09 1.56
N HIS A 83 10.63 3.44 1.63
CA HIS A 83 9.80 3.23 2.83
C HIS A 83 9.86 1.77 3.28
N PHE A 84 9.93 1.51 4.59
CA PHE A 84 9.92 0.16 5.14
C PHE A 84 8.53 -0.50 5.05
N ASP A 85 8.51 -1.78 5.36
CA ASP A 85 7.32 -2.66 5.32
C ASP A 85 6.67 -2.86 6.72
N VAL A 86 7.15 -2.13 7.74
CA VAL A 86 6.79 -2.29 9.17
C VAL A 86 5.34 -1.95 9.52
#